data_AF-W7BHU2-F1
#
_entry.id   AF-W7BHU2-F1
#
_cell.length_a   1.000
_cell.length_b   1.000
_cell.length_c   1.000
_cell.angle_alpha   90.00
_cell.angle_beta   90.00
_cell.angle_gamma   90.00
#
_symmetry.space_group_name_H-M   'P 1'
#
loop_
_entity.id
_entity.type
_entity.pdbx_description
1 polymer ?
#
loop_
_entity_poly.entity_id
_entity_poly.type
_entity_poly.pdbx_seq_one_letter_code
_entity_poly.pdbx_strand_id
1 'polypeptide(L)'
;MKNVLRKPITITVMALMVGQTGLASIATYAAEQPMANGTQTIEKRVIVQPIKVATLADFNAALINSGVKDIQLTANISIPLRTIQAKGSKNIDGNGYTLNLNGGNINSEASTVNIVENMIIQNAGAYGAPLGGTATNVTSSYKNITFSTTSKALFNLQKGTVNFSGLILGSNTTATAIEARDINVLDDGMISLTTDKAGIKLYAGTFTIGEAATVDVISRTEHAFENSGGGLVFNFGNLSLIANKKKCLCSKWNGTSIS
;
A
#
# COMPACT_ATOMS: atom_id res chain seq x y z
N MET A 1 0.06 3.45 57.81
CA MET A 1 1.51 3.76 57.90
C MET A 1 2.14 3.60 56.52
N LYS A 2 2.83 4.66 56.08
CA LYS A 2 3.85 4.75 55.02
C LYS A 2 3.61 4.06 53.66
N ASN A 3 3.31 4.92 52.68
CA ASN A 3 3.75 4.82 51.29
C ASN A 3 5.14 4.19 51.19
N VAL A 4 5.26 3.09 50.45
CA VAL A 4 6.56 2.60 49.98
C VAL A 4 6.54 2.75 48.46
N LEU A 5 7.06 3.88 47.98
CA LEU A 5 7.47 4.02 46.58
C LEU A 5 8.44 2.87 46.27
N ARG A 6 8.01 1.92 45.44
CA ARG A 6 8.92 0.94 44.86
C ARG A 6 9.76 1.67 43.82
N LYS A 7 11.07 1.70 44.05
CA LYS A 7 12.07 2.35 43.18
C LYS A 7 11.94 1.84 41.74
N PRO A 8 12.21 2.68 40.72
CA PRO A 8 12.34 2.19 39.35
C PRO A 8 13.52 1.21 39.28
N ILE A 9 13.29 0.04 38.69
CA ILE A 9 14.33 -0.94 38.38
C ILE A 9 15.07 -0.41 37.15
N THR A 10 16.31 0.02 37.34
CA THR A 10 17.23 0.34 36.24
C THR A 10 17.65 -0.98 35.58
N ILE A 11 17.21 -1.21 34.34
CA ILE A 11 17.71 -2.33 33.52
C ILE A 11 18.92 -1.81 32.75
N THR A 12 20.11 -2.21 33.19
CA THR A 12 21.35 -1.97 32.44
C THR A 12 21.43 -2.98 31.29
N VAL A 13 21.21 -2.52 30.06
CA VAL A 13 21.43 -3.34 28.86
C VAL A 13 22.91 -3.24 28.50
N MET A 14 23.70 -4.27 28.86
CA MET A 14 25.04 -4.44 28.28
C MET A 14 24.89 -4.93 26.85
N ALA A 15 25.07 -4.03 25.89
CA ALA A 15 25.21 -4.39 24.48
C ALA A 15 26.58 -5.05 24.26
N LEU A 16 26.62 -6.38 24.07
CA LEU A 16 27.71 -6.99 23.31
C LEU A 16 27.48 -6.62 21.83
N MET A 17 28.06 -5.50 21.40
CA MET A 17 28.18 -5.17 19.99
C MET A 17 29.39 -5.90 19.41
N VAL A 18 29.14 -6.95 18.64
CA VAL A 18 30.05 -7.37 17.58
C VAL A 18 29.22 -7.61 16.31
N GLY A 19 29.24 -6.62 15.40
CA GLY A 19 29.07 -6.89 13.97
C GLY A 19 27.69 -6.80 13.30
N GLN A 20 26.71 -6.03 13.81
CA GLN A 20 25.51 -5.71 13.01
C GLN A 20 25.18 -4.21 13.01
N THR A 21 25.41 -3.56 11.88
CA THR A 21 24.85 -2.26 11.55
C THR A 21 23.37 -2.45 11.17
N GLY A 22 22.49 -2.19 12.13
CA GLY A 22 21.04 -2.29 11.99
C GLY A 22 20.31 -1.96 13.28
N LEU A 23 20.63 -0.81 13.88
CA LEU A 23 19.84 -0.21 14.95
C LEU A 23 18.42 0.09 14.42
N ALA A 24 17.30 -0.03 15.12
CA ALA A 24 16.92 -0.72 16.34
C ALA A 24 15.38 -0.54 16.38
N SER A 25 14.57 -1.60 16.29
CA SER A 25 13.19 -1.50 16.78
C SER A 25 13.23 -1.89 18.26
N ILE A 26 13.33 -0.90 19.14
CA ILE A 26 13.04 -1.09 20.55
C ILE A 26 11.57 -1.51 20.60
N ALA A 27 11.34 -2.80 20.85
CA ALA A 27 9.99 -3.32 20.99
C ALA A 27 9.36 -2.65 22.22
N THR A 28 8.39 -1.77 22.00
CA THR A 28 7.54 -1.24 23.06
C THR A 28 6.84 -2.43 23.71
N TYR A 29 7.19 -2.70 24.97
CA TYR A 29 6.56 -3.73 25.80
C TYR A 29 5.08 -3.37 25.99
N ALA A 30 4.17 -4.23 25.55
CA ALA A 30 2.79 -4.19 26.03
C ALA A 30 2.80 -4.76 27.45
N ALA A 31 2.25 -4.03 28.42
CA ALA A 31 2.09 -4.54 29.77
C ALA A 31 0.99 -5.61 29.77
N GLU A 32 1.35 -6.88 30.02
CA GLU A 32 0.39 -7.97 30.14
C GLU A 32 -0.04 -8.20 31.60
N GLN A 33 -1.29 -8.65 31.76
CA GLN A 33 -1.97 -8.85 33.04
C GLN A 33 -1.23 -9.85 33.94
N PRO A 34 -1.16 -9.62 35.26
CA PRO A 34 -0.48 -10.53 36.17
C PRO A 34 -1.25 -11.86 36.31
N MET A 35 -0.60 -12.98 36.00
CA MET A 35 -1.10 -14.31 36.38
C MET A 35 -0.80 -14.61 37.86
N ALA A 36 -1.71 -15.36 38.50
CA ALA A 36 -1.82 -15.57 39.95
C ALA A 36 -0.62 -16.20 40.67
N ASN A 37 0.45 -16.62 39.97
CA ASN A 37 1.63 -17.27 40.57
C ASN A 37 2.97 -16.59 40.25
N GLY A 38 2.98 -15.30 39.91
CA GLY A 38 4.20 -14.48 39.90
C GLY A 38 5.28 -14.87 38.88
N THR A 39 5.03 -15.89 38.04
CA THR A 39 5.92 -16.27 36.94
C THR A 39 5.40 -15.59 35.69
N GLN A 40 6.08 -14.51 35.28
CA GLN A 40 5.84 -13.87 33.99
C GLN A 40 6.57 -14.71 32.94
N THR A 41 5.83 -15.49 32.17
CA THR A 41 6.34 -16.07 30.93
C THR A 41 6.45 -14.91 29.95
N ILE A 42 7.67 -14.47 29.64
CA ILE A 42 7.87 -13.56 28.50
C ILE A 42 7.51 -14.38 27.27
N GLU A 43 6.30 -14.19 26.72
CA GLU A 43 6.01 -14.68 25.38
C GLU A 43 7.00 -13.99 24.44
N LYS A 44 8.00 -14.75 23.99
CA LYS A 44 8.95 -14.30 22.99
C LYS A 44 8.13 -13.84 21.78
N ARG A 45 8.08 -12.53 21.55
CA ARG A 45 7.58 -11.98 20.28
C ARG A 45 8.44 -12.59 19.18
N VAL A 46 7.87 -13.55 18.45
CA VAL A 46 8.56 -14.19 17.34
C VAL A 46 8.78 -13.09 16.30
N ILE A 47 10.04 -12.70 16.10
CA ILE A 47 10.42 -11.95 14.90
C ILE A 47 10.21 -12.94 13.76
N VAL A 48 9.02 -12.89 13.16
CA VAL A 48 8.71 -13.71 11.99
C VAL A 48 9.51 -13.09 10.85
N GLN A 49 10.57 -13.78 10.44
CA GLN A 49 11.31 -13.42 9.25
C GLN A 49 10.36 -13.52 8.05
N PRO A 50 10.45 -12.59 7.07
CA PRO A 50 9.61 -12.67 5.88
C PRO A 50 9.87 -13.99 5.14
N ILE A 51 8.82 -14.58 4.59
CA ILE A 51 8.97 -15.73 3.72
C ILE A 51 9.59 -15.26 2.41
N LYS A 52 10.80 -15.74 2.12
CA LYS A 52 11.50 -15.49 0.88
C LYS A 52 10.93 -16.36 -0.22
N VAL A 53 10.52 -15.75 -1.33
CA VAL A 53 9.93 -16.45 -2.47
C VAL A 53 10.72 -16.15 -3.74
N ALA A 54 11.14 -17.21 -4.42
CA ALA A 54 11.88 -17.13 -5.68
C ALA A 54 11.08 -17.68 -6.87
N THR A 55 9.97 -18.39 -6.61
CA THR A 55 9.17 -19.04 -7.63
C THR A 55 7.68 -18.69 -7.52
N LEU A 56 6.95 -18.86 -8.62
CA LEU A 56 5.49 -18.72 -8.62
C LEU A 56 4.81 -19.65 -7.61
N ALA A 57 5.34 -20.87 -7.43
CA ALA A 57 4.75 -21.85 -6.52
C ALA A 57 4.84 -21.36 -5.07
N ASP A 58 6.01 -20.88 -4.65
CA ASP A 58 6.24 -20.35 -3.31
C ASP A 58 5.40 -19.09 -3.07
N PHE A 59 5.36 -18.19 -4.05
CA PHE A 59 4.57 -16.97 -3.95
C PHE A 59 3.08 -17.27 -3.84
N ASN A 60 2.56 -18.20 -4.66
CA ASN A 60 1.16 -18.62 -4.60
C ASN A 60 0.82 -19.28 -3.25
N ALA A 61 1.70 -20.16 -2.74
CA ALA A 61 1.51 -20.80 -1.44
C ALA A 61 1.49 -19.79 -0.29
N ALA A 62 2.39 -18.79 -0.33
CA ALA A 62 2.43 -17.71 0.65
C ALA A 62 1.16 -16.83 0.61
N LEU A 63 0.66 -16.50 -0.60
CA LEU A 63 -0.54 -15.68 -0.76
C LEU A 63 -1.82 -16.35 -0.21
N ILE A 64 -1.99 -17.65 -0.41
CA ILE A 64 -3.20 -18.37 0.00
C ILE A 64 -3.15 -18.88 1.45
N ASN A 65 -2.01 -18.78 2.12
CA ASN A 65 -1.86 -19.14 3.53
C ASN A 65 -2.16 -17.94 4.43
N SER A 66 -3.25 -18.00 5.21
CA SER A 66 -3.65 -16.90 6.11
C SER A 66 -2.69 -16.65 7.27
N GLY A 67 -1.85 -17.62 7.64
CA GLY A 67 -0.82 -17.49 8.67
C GLY A 67 0.44 -16.75 8.20
N VAL A 68 0.63 -16.61 6.89
CA VAL A 68 1.75 -15.87 6.31
C VAL A 68 1.34 -14.41 6.16
N LYS A 69 2.09 -13.48 6.75
CA LYS A 69 1.85 -12.04 6.56
C LYS A 69 2.93 -11.41 5.69
N ASP A 70 4.18 -11.62 6.06
CA ASP A 70 5.33 -10.98 5.43
C ASP A 70 5.96 -11.87 4.36
N ILE A 71 6.04 -11.34 3.14
CA ILE A 71 6.53 -12.01 1.93
C ILE A 71 7.60 -11.10 1.31
N GLN A 72 8.76 -11.66 0.98
CA GLN A 72 9.80 -10.94 0.27
C GLN A 72 10.16 -11.66 -1.03
N LEU A 73 10.10 -10.95 -2.16
CA LEU A 73 10.57 -11.49 -3.43
C LEU A 73 12.10 -11.54 -3.44
N THR A 74 12.65 -12.65 -3.94
CA THR A 74 14.08 -12.81 -4.18
C THR A 74 14.41 -13.10 -5.64
N ALA A 75 13.40 -13.05 -6.50
CA ALA A 75 13.51 -13.19 -7.96
C ALA A 75 12.28 -12.54 -8.62
N ASN A 76 12.37 -12.29 -9.92
CA ASN A 76 11.21 -11.91 -10.72
C ASN A 76 10.17 -13.04 -10.71
N ILE A 77 8.91 -12.70 -10.52
CA ILE A 77 7.79 -13.66 -10.51
C ILE A 77 6.84 -13.34 -11.66
N SER A 78 6.46 -14.38 -12.40
CA SER A 78 5.43 -14.29 -13.44
C SER A 78 4.23 -15.15 -13.07
N ILE A 79 3.05 -14.53 -12.99
CA ILE A 79 1.78 -15.20 -12.73
C ILE A 79 1.10 -15.43 -14.08
N PRO A 80 0.63 -16.65 -14.39
CA PRO A 80 -0.15 -16.89 -15.61
C PRO A 80 -1.47 -16.11 -15.56
N LEU A 81 -2.18 -16.01 -16.69
CA LEU A 81 -3.49 -15.36 -16.76
C LEU A 81 -4.52 -16.10 -15.87
N ARG A 82 -4.59 -15.70 -14.59
CA ARG A 82 -5.53 -16.23 -13.59
C ARG A 82 -5.73 -15.21 -12.47
N THR A 83 -6.73 -15.47 -11.63
CA THR A 83 -6.94 -14.72 -10.41
C THR A 83 -6.50 -15.55 -9.21
N ILE A 84 -5.65 -14.98 -8.35
CA ILE A 84 -5.30 -15.53 -7.03
C ILE A 84 -6.11 -14.79 -5.97
N GLN A 85 -6.75 -15.52 -5.07
CA GLN A 85 -7.43 -14.93 -3.90
C GLN A 85 -6.48 -15.02 -2.71
N ALA A 86 -5.82 -13.91 -2.36
CA ALA A 86 -4.96 -13.86 -1.20
C ALA A 86 -5.80 -13.99 0.09
N LYS A 87 -5.25 -14.66 1.10
CA LYS A 87 -5.95 -14.94 2.36
C LYS A 87 -5.38 -14.12 3.51
N GLY A 88 -6.23 -13.43 4.24
CA GLY A 88 -5.78 -12.51 5.29
C GLY A 88 -4.94 -11.34 4.75
N SER A 89 -4.40 -10.57 5.70
CA SER A 89 -3.55 -9.40 5.42
C SER A 89 -2.16 -9.81 4.96
N LYS A 90 -1.62 -9.12 3.95
CA LYS A 90 -0.30 -9.40 3.35
C LYS A 90 0.58 -8.16 3.29
N ASN A 91 1.85 -8.34 3.63
CA ASN A 91 2.93 -7.39 3.43
C ASN A 91 3.88 -8.00 2.39
N ILE A 92 3.94 -7.43 1.20
CA ILE A 92 4.76 -7.91 0.08
C ILE A 92 5.87 -6.89 -0.18
N ASP A 93 7.09 -7.25 0.18
CA ASP A 93 8.29 -6.53 -0.25
C ASP A 93 8.79 -7.12 -1.57
N GLY A 94 8.71 -6.32 -2.63
CA GLY A 94 9.23 -6.67 -3.93
C GLY A 94 10.74 -6.70 -4.01
N ASN A 95 11.44 -6.03 -3.08
CA ASN A 95 12.90 -5.97 -3.03
C ASN A 95 13.53 -5.59 -4.40
N GLY A 96 12.87 -4.70 -5.14
CA GLY A 96 13.25 -4.25 -6.48
C GLY A 96 12.91 -5.21 -7.64
N TYR A 97 12.39 -6.41 -7.36
CA TYR A 97 12.03 -7.39 -8.38
C TYR A 97 10.73 -7.05 -9.10
N THR A 98 10.56 -7.66 -10.27
CA THR A 98 9.37 -7.54 -11.10
C THR A 98 8.33 -8.60 -10.76
N LEU A 99 7.08 -8.16 -10.60
CA LEU A 99 5.90 -9.01 -10.60
C LEU A 99 5.13 -8.80 -11.92
N ASN A 100 5.21 -9.78 -12.82
CA ASN A 100 4.45 -9.79 -14.06
C ASN A 100 3.15 -10.58 -13.86
N LEU A 101 2.00 -9.93 -13.99
CA LEU A 101 0.69 -10.53 -13.76
C LEU A 101 0.08 -11.17 -15.02
N ASN A 102 0.65 -10.97 -16.21
CA ASN A 102 0.15 -11.46 -17.50
C ASN A 102 -1.38 -11.32 -17.69
N GLY A 103 -1.93 -10.16 -17.30
CA GLY A 103 -3.36 -9.84 -17.34
C GLY A 103 -4.21 -10.47 -16.23
N GLY A 104 -3.60 -11.27 -15.36
CA GLY A 104 -4.20 -11.84 -14.16
C GLY A 104 -4.33 -10.84 -13.01
N ASN A 105 -4.87 -11.31 -11.87
CA ASN A 105 -5.11 -10.48 -10.69
C ASN A 105 -4.69 -11.20 -9.41
N ILE A 106 -4.30 -10.43 -8.40
CA ILE A 106 -4.18 -10.91 -7.01
C ILE A 106 -5.18 -10.11 -6.20
N ASN A 107 -6.27 -10.74 -5.79
CA ASN A 107 -7.36 -10.09 -5.09
C ASN A 107 -7.19 -10.24 -3.58
N SER A 108 -7.50 -9.16 -2.86
CA SER A 108 -7.57 -9.16 -1.40
C SER A 108 -8.88 -9.77 -0.89
N GLU A 109 -8.81 -10.38 0.28
CA GLU A 109 -9.97 -10.75 1.08
C GLU A 109 -10.57 -9.52 1.77
N ALA A 110 -11.88 -9.53 2.07
CA ALA A 110 -12.55 -8.42 2.71
C ALA A 110 -11.95 -8.09 4.09
N SER A 111 -12.00 -6.81 4.48
CA SER A 111 -11.52 -6.34 5.79
C SER A 111 -10.03 -6.62 6.07
N THR A 112 -9.20 -6.71 5.02
CA THR A 112 -7.74 -6.88 5.15
C THR A 112 -6.99 -5.56 5.06
N VAL A 113 -5.81 -5.52 5.69
CA VAL A 113 -4.88 -4.39 5.60
C VAL A 113 -3.59 -4.90 4.97
N ASN A 114 -3.22 -4.34 3.83
CA ASN A 114 -2.13 -4.84 3.01
C ASN A 114 -1.06 -3.78 2.80
N ILE A 115 0.18 -4.24 2.61
CA ILE A 115 1.31 -3.40 2.23
C ILE A 115 1.97 -4.06 1.02
N VAL A 116 2.29 -3.27 0.00
CA VAL A 116 3.07 -3.69 -1.15
C VAL A 116 4.13 -2.63 -1.39
N GLU A 117 5.40 -3.03 -1.40
CA GLU A 117 6.50 -2.08 -1.52
C GLU A 117 7.61 -2.53 -2.46
N ASN A 118 8.36 -1.56 -2.99
CA ASN A 118 9.62 -1.74 -3.71
C ASN A 118 9.51 -2.74 -4.87
N MET A 119 8.54 -2.56 -5.77
CA MET A 119 8.38 -3.49 -6.91
C MET A 119 8.11 -2.80 -8.24
N ILE A 120 8.50 -3.51 -9.29
CA ILE A 120 8.07 -3.23 -10.65
C ILE A 120 6.89 -4.14 -10.97
N ILE A 121 5.79 -3.58 -11.46
CA ILE A 121 4.59 -4.31 -11.87
C ILE A 121 4.48 -4.29 -13.39
N GLN A 122 4.15 -5.43 -13.98
CA GLN A 122 3.94 -5.60 -15.42
C GLN A 122 2.62 -6.27 -15.72
N ASN A 123 2.00 -5.83 -16.82
CA ASN A 123 0.83 -6.44 -17.45
C ASN A 123 -0.28 -6.75 -16.43
N ALA A 124 -0.63 -5.79 -15.58
CA ALA A 124 -1.65 -6.03 -14.58
C ALA A 124 -3.05 -6.19 -15.18
N GLY A 125 -3.84 -7.06 -14.56
CA GLY A 125 -5.23 -7.31 -14.94
C GLY A 125 -6.16 -6.16 -14.58
N ALA A 126 -7.46 -6.46 -14.56
CA ALA A 126 -8.53 -5.49 -14.32
C ALA A 126 -8.37 -4.70 -13.02
N TYR A 127 -7.73 -5.29 -12.01
CA TYR A 127 -7.59 -4.68 -10.69
C TYR A 127 -6.22 -4.02 -10.43
N GLY A 128 -5.33 -4.01 -11.41
CA GLY A 128 -4.03 -3.36 -11.31
C GLY A 128 -3.08 -4.05 -10.33
N ALA A 129 -2.44 -3.26 -9.47
CA ALA A 129 -1.50 -3.70 -8.46
C ALA A 129 -2.03 -4.90 -7.64
N PRO A 130 -1.13 -5.78 -7.16
CA PRO A 130 -1.56 -6.91 -6.35
C PRO A 130 -2.26 -6.42 -5.09
N LEU A 131 -3.22 -7.21 -4.60
CA LEU A 131 -4.03 -6.89 -3.43
C LEU A 131 -5.05 -5.75 -3.69
N GLY A 132 -5.39 -5.53 -4.96
CA GLY A 132 -6.59 -4.83 -5.42
C GLY A 132 -7.85 -5.70 -5.40
N GLY A 133 -8.92 -5.23 -6.05
CA GLY A 133 -10.15 -6.01 -6.29
C GLY A 133 -11.43 -5.36 -5.79
N THR A 134 -12.51 -6.15 -5.76
CA THR A 134 -13.86 -5.70 -5.42
C THR A 134 -14.28 -6.00 -3.98
N ALA A 135 -13.39 -6.60 -3.17
CA ALA A 135 -13.67 -6.88 -1.77
C ALA A 135 -13.87 -5.58 -0.98
N THR A 136 -14.77 -5.62 0.00
CA THR A 136 -15.13 -4.45 0.81
C THR A 136 -14.17 -4.25 1.97
N ASN A 137 -13.99 -2.99 2.38
CA ASN A 137 -13.19 -2.61 3.56
C ASN A 137 -11.73 -3.08 3.49
N VAL A 138 -11.19 -3.24 2.28
CA VAL A 138 -9.76 -3.49 2.07
C VAL A 138 -9.02 -2.17 2.16
N THR A 139 -7.92 -2.16 2.90
CA THR A 139 -6.94 -1.07 2.87
C THR A 139 -5.64 -1.62 2.29
N SER A 140 -5.12 -1.01 1.23
CA SER A 140 -3.84 -1.41 0.64
C SER A 140 -2.92 -0.20 0.52
N SER A 141 -1.74 -0.29 1.13
CA SER A 141 -0.69 0.73 1.08
C SER A 141 0.38 0.32 0.07
N TYR A 142 0.73 1.23 -0.83
CA TYR A 142 1.68 1.02 -1.90
C TYR A 142 2.85 1.99 -1.75
N LYS A 143 4.08 1.47 -1.78
CA LYS A 143 5.30 2.27 -1.65
C LYS A 143 6.33 1.92 -2.72
N ASN A 144 6.93 2.92 -3.38
CA ASN A 144 7.99 2.68 -4.36
C ASN A 144 7.57 1.67 -5.46
N ILE A 145 6.44 1.96 -6.12
CA ILE A 145 5.84 1.10 -7.14
C ILE A 145 6.02 1.72 -8.52
N THR A 146 6.53 0.92 -9.46
CA THR A 146 6.64 1.34 -10.87
C THR A 146 5.88 0.37 -11.77
N PHE A 147 4.99 0.88 -12.61
CA PHE A 147 4.41 0.14 -13.72
C PHE A 147 5.26 0.34 -14.98
N SER A 148 5.88 -0.74 -15.47
CA SER A 148 6.77 -0.67 -16.64
C SER A 148 6.12 -1.06 -17.96
N THR A 149 4.90 -1.61 -17.94
CA THR A 149 4.12 -1.93 -19.14
C THR A 149 2.64 -1.58 -18.94
N THR A 150 1.91 -1.52 -20.06
CA THR A 150 0.49 -1.21 -20.06
C THR A 150 -0.29 -2.24 -19.25
N SER A 151 -1.09 -1.74 -18.32
CA SER A 151 -1.98 -2.54 -17.46
C SER A 151 -3.42 -2.12 -17.72
N LYS A 152 -4.42 -2.94 -17.35
CA LYS A 152 -5.82 -2.51 -17.49
C LYS A 152 -6.11 -1.34 -16.55
N ALA A 153 -5.86 -1.51 -15.26
CA ALA A 153 -5.78 -0.43 -14.28
C ALA A 153 -4.39 -0.42 -13.64
N LEU A 154 -3.97 0.69 -13.01
CA LEU A 154 -2.77 0.67 -12.17
C LEU A 154 -3.15 0.30 -10.73
N PHE A 155 -4.22 0.89 -10.20
CA PHE A 155 -4.73 0.58 -8.86
C PHE A 155 -6.25 0.58 -8.89
N ASN A 156 -6.89 -0.49 -8.38
CA ASN A 156 -8.35 -0.58 -8.35
C ASN A 156 -8.87 -1.21 -7.04
N LEU A 157 -9.46 -0.36 -6.21
CA LEU A 157 -10.09 -0.66 -4.93
C LEU A 157 -11.37 0.18 -4.75
N GLN A 158 -12.33 0.07 -5.67
CA GLN A 158 -13.56 0.90 -5.67
C GLN A 158 -14.34 0.91 -4.35
N LYS A 159 -14.18 -0.13 -3.51
CA LYS A 159 -14.85 -0.29 -2.20
C LYS A 159 -13.87 -0.27 -1.02
N GLY A 160 -12.66 0.20 -1.24
CA GLY A 160 -11.57 0.18 -0.27
C GLY A 160 -10.76 1.47 -0.26
N THR A 161 -9.70 1.44 0.55
CA THR A 161 -8.77 2.55 0.74
C THR A 161 -7.44 2.20 0.09
N VAL A 162 -6.90 3.14 -0.68
CA VAL A 162 -5.53 3.06 -1.18
C VAL A 162 -4.67 4.13 -0.53
N ASN A 163 -3.52 3.75 0.00
CA ASN A 163 -2.53 4.68 0.52
C ASN A 163 -1.27 4.64 -0.35
N PHE A 164 -0.66 5.78 -0.59
CA PHE A 164 0.56 5.92 -1.39
C PHE A 164 1.65 6.61 -0.59
N SER A 165 2.85 6.04 -0.58
CA SER A 165 4.07 6.66 -0.06
C SER A 165 5.25 6.42 -0.99
N GLY A 166 6.32 7.19 -0.83
CA GLY A 166 7.45 7.16 -1.74
C GLY A 166 7.03 7.36 -3.20
N LEU A 167 7.75 6.74 -4.14
CA LEU A 167 7.57 6.98 -5.56
C LEU A 167 6.55 6.01 -6.19
N ILE A 168 5.49 6.54 -6.81
CA ILE A 168 4.52 5.80 -7.62
C ILE A 168 4.59 6.30 -9.06
N LEU A 169 5.05 5.43 -9.96
CA LEU A 169 5.21 5.73 -11.38
C LEU A 169 4.38 4.79 -12.24
N GLY A 170 3.80 5.32 -13.30
CA GLY A 170 3.16 4.45 -14.29
C GLY A 170 2.56 5.18 -15.47
N SER A 171 2.26 4.39 -16.50
CA SER A 171 1.42 4.83 -17.60
C SER A 171 0.34 3.82 -17.93
N ASN A 172 -0.83 4.31 -18.34
CA ASN A 172 -1.96 3.45 -18.69
C ASN A 172 -2.67 3.98 -19.94
N THR A 173 -2.98 3.13 -20.91
CA THR A 173 -3.73 3.55 -22.10
C THR A 173 -5.13 2.95 -22.19
N THR A 174 -5.49 2.03 -21.27
CA THR A 174 -6.63 1.13 -21.47
C THR A 174 -7.78 1.29 -20.48
N ALA A 175 -7.51 1.71 -19.24
CA ALA A 175 -8.58 2.10 -18.28
C ALA A 175 -8.11 3.20 -17.32
N THR A 176 -8.94 3.53 -16.33
CA THR A 176 -8.57 4.49 -15.29
C THR A 176 -7.28 4.06 -14.59
N ALA A 177 -6.39 5.00 -14.29
CA ALA A 177 -5.14 4.65 -13.62
C ALA A 177 -5.37 4.28 -12.14
N ILE A 178 -6.06 5.13 -11.37
CA ILE A 178 -6.41 4.90 -9.96
C ILE A 178 -7.92 4.94 -9.78
N GLU A 179 -8.50 3.88 -9.21
CA GLU A 179 -9.90 3.80 -8.82
C GLU A 179 -10.00 3.40 -7.34
N ALA A 180 -10.56 4.25 -6.47
CA ALA A 180 -10.82 3.84 -5.09
C ALA A 180 -11.95 4.62 -4.40
N ARG A 181 -12.43 4.09 -3.27
CA ARG A 181 -13.35 4.83 -2.39
C ARG A 181 -12.58 5.94 -1.66
N ASP A 182 -11.49 5.58 -1.00
CA ASP A 182 -10.60 6.51 -0.30
C ASP A 182 -9.20 6.41 -0.91
N ILE A 183 -8.58 7.56 -1.15
CA ILE A 183 -7.24 7.69 -1.71
C ILE A 183 -6.45 8.62 -0.79
N ASN A 184 -5.36 8.13 -0.21
CA ASN A 184 -4.47 8.94 0.62
C ASN A 184 -3.07 8.93 0.03
N VAL A 185 -2.54 10.12 -0.28
CA VAL A 185 -1.14 10.31 -0.63
C VAL A 185 -0.46 10.85 0.62
N LEU A 186 0.39 10.04 1.24
CA LEU A 186 1.11 10.39 2.46
C LEU A 186 2.16 11.46 2.18
N ASP A 187 2.68 12.12 3.23
CA ASP A 187 3.58 13.27 3.09
C ASP A 187 4.84 12.99 2.25
N ASP A 188 5.36 11.76 2.25
CA ASP A 188 6.51 11.34 1.43
C ASP A 188 6.11 10.81 0.03
N GLY A 189 4.82 10.88 -0.31
CA GLY A 189 4.25 10.34 -1.54
C GLY A 189 4.50 11.22 -2.75
N MET A 190 5.03 10.62 -3.81
CA MET A 190 5.22 11.22 -5.13
C MET A 190 4.55 10.34 -6.17
N ILE A 191 3.45 10.82 -6.75
CA ILE A 191 2.71 10.13 -7.81
C ILE A 191 2.98 10.85 -9.13
N SER A 192 3.48 10.14 -10.14
CA SER A 192 3.57 10.66 -11.50
C SER A 192 2.98 9.67 -12.50
N LEU A 193 1.84 10.04 -13.07
CA LEU A 193 1.06 9.20 -13.95
C LEU A 193 0.79 9.87 -15.30
N THR A 194 0.97 9.11 -16.38
CA THR A 194 0.50 9.52 -17.71
C THR A 194 -0.49 8.49 -18.23
N THR A 195 -1.72 8.91 -18.50
CA THR A 195 -2.78 8.02 -18.95
C THR A 195 -3.48 8.52 -20.22
N ASP A 196 -3.97 7.61 -21.06
CA ASP A 196 -4.89 7.98 -22.15
C ASP A 196 -6.35 8.01 -21.66
N LYS A 197 -6.64 7.49 -20.46
CA LYS A 197 -7.97 7.39 -19.85
C LYS A 197 -8.10 8.30 -18.64
N ALA A 198 -9.16 8.14 -17.84
CA ALA A 198 -9.26 8.82 -16.57
C ALA A 198 -7.99 8.60 -15.71
N GLY A 199 -7.46 9.66 -15.12
CA GLY A 199 -6.31 9.58 -14.22
C GLY A 199 -6.70 8.94 -12.89
N ILE A 200 -7.42 9.71 -12.10
CA ILE A 200 -7.94 9.29 -10.80
C ILE A 200 -9.47 9.31 -10.86
N LYS A 201 -10.09 8.25 -10.36
CA LYS A 201 -11.54 8.19 -10.12
C LYS A 201 -11.81 7.94 -8.64
N LEU A 202 -12.40 8.95 -8.01
CA LEU A 202 -12.89 8.89 -6.65
C LEU A 202 -14.36 8.49 -6.65
N TYR A 203 -14.71 7.43 -5.93
CA TYR A 203 -16.09 6.97 -5.84
C TYR A 203 -16.89 7.83 -4.86
N ALA A 204 -16.84 7.57 -3.56
CA ALA A 204 -17.70 8.27 -2.57
C ALA A 204 -16.98 8.59 -1.24
N GLY A 205 -15.66 8.41 -1.17
CA GLY A 205 -14.89 8.65 0.04
C GLY A 205 -14.05 9.92 -0.06
N THR A 206 -12.81 9.86 0.43
CA THR A 206 -11.91 11.01 0.46
C THR A 206 -10.75 10.86 -0.52
N PHE A 207 -10.29 11.97 -1.08
CA PHE A 207 -8.97 12.08 -1.69
C PHE A 207 -8.14 13.07 -0.86
N THR A 208 -7.11 12.57 -0.19
CA THR A 208 -6.25 13.35 0.69
C THR A 208 -4.83 13.38 0.15
N ILE A 209 -4.22 14.57 0.08
CA ILE A 209 -2.83 14.77 -0.31
C ILE A 209 -2.10 15.42 0.86
N GLY A 210 -1.09 14.72 1.40
CA GLY A 210 -0.24 15.18 2.50
C GLY A 210 0.56 16.43 2.17
N GLU A 211 1.08 17.11 3.19
CA GLU A 211 1.65 18.46 3.07
C GLU A 211 2.89 18.52 2.16
N ALA A 212 3.74 17.49 2.24
CA ALA A 212 4.95 17.38 1.41
C ALA A 212 4.75 16.50 0.16
N ALA A 213 3.53 15.99 -0.04
CA ALA A 213 3.23 15.08 -1.13
C ALA A 213 3.16 15.80 -2.48
N THR A 214 3.43 15.07 -3.55
CA THR A 214 3.28 15.55 -4.93
C THR A 214 2.47 14.58 -5.77
N VAL A 215 1.47 15.09 -6.49
CA VAL A 215 0.62 14.30 -7.39
C VAL A 215 0.57 14.98 -8.75
N ASP A 216 1.22 14.36 -9.73
CA ASP A 216 1.22 14.77 -11.12
C ASP A 216 0.46 13.73 -11.97
N VAL A 217 -0.64 14.14 -12.58
CA VAL A 217 -1.44 13.28 -13.44
C VAL A 217 -1.74 13.96 -14.76
N ILE A 218 -1.30 13.34 -15.84
CA ILE A 218 -1.57 13.76 -17.21
C ILE A 218 -2.54 12.78 -17.85
N SER A 219 -3.75 13.22 -18.17
CA SER A 219 -4.70 12.48 -19.02
C SER A 219 -4.71 13.02 -20.44
N ARG A 220 -4.47 12.17 -21.43
CA ARG A 220 -4.40 12.57 -22.84
C ARG A 220 -5.77 12.65 -23.51
N THR A 221 -6.74 11.81 -23.13
CA THR A 221 -8.03 11.74 -23.84
C THR A 221 -9.27 11.90 -22.96
N GLU A 222 -9.16 11.77 -21.64
CA GLU A 222 -10.27 11.86 -20.68
C GLU A 222 -9.95 12.84 -19.53
N HIS A 223 -10.61 12.67 -18.38
CA HIS A 223 -10.43 13.52 -17.20
C HIS A 223 -9.14 13.15 -16.45
N ALA A 224 -8.34 14.12 -16.01
CA ALA A 224 -7.25 13.84 -15.07
C ALA A 224 -7.81 13.37 -13.71
N PHE A 225 -8.97 13.90 -13.30
CA PHE A 225 -9.65 13.55 -12.06
C PHE A 225 -11.18 13.50 -12.26
N GLU A 226 -11.80 12.39 -11.86
CA GLU A 226 -13.25 12.14 -11.89
C GLU A 226 -13.76 11.93 -10.45
N ASN A 227 -14.72 12.76 -10.02
CA ASN A 227 -15.39 12.64 -8.72
C ASN A 227 -16.90 12.43 -8.91
N SER A 228 -17.26 11.29 -9.48
CA SER A 228 -18.64 11.01 -9.89
C SER A 228 -19.59 10.74 -8.73
N GLY A 229 -19.11 10.32 -7.56
CA GLY A 229 -19.96 10.02 -6.41
C GLY A 229 -19.92 11.05 -5.28
N GLY A 230 -19.34 12.23 -5.51
CA GLY A 230 -19.41 13.35 -4.57
C GLY A 230 -18.50 13.21 -3.36
N GLY A 231 -17.36 12.53 -3.51
CA GLY A 231 -16.33 12.44 -2.47
C GLY A 231 -15.69 13.78 -2.13
N LEU A 232 -15.03 13.85 -0.98
CA LEU A 232 -14.34 15.05 -0.49
C LEU A 232 -12.88 15.04 -0.95
N VAL A 233 -12.35 16.22 -1.29
CA VAL A 233 -10.95 16.38 -1.67
C VAL A 233 -10.28 17.33 -0.69
N PHE A 234 -9.20 16.85 -0.06
CA PHE A 234 -8.36 17.60 0.85
C PHE A 234 -6.95 17.65 0.27
N ASN A 235 -6.55 18.82 -0.24
CA ASN A 235 -5.22 19.02 -0.77
C ASN A 235 -4.39 19.90 0.17
N PHE A 236 -3.36 19.31 0.79
CA PHE A 236 -2.38 20.04 1.61
C PHE A 236 -1.01 20.15 0.93
N GLY A 237 -0.78 19.44 -0.18
CA GLY A 237 0.49 19.40 -0.91
C GLY A 237 0.39 19.90 -2.35
N ASN A 238 1.25 19.36 -3.22
CA ASN A 238 1.32 19.74 -4.63
C ASN A 238 0.42 18.83 -5.48
N LEU A 239 -0.50 19.43 -6.24
CA LEU A 239 -1.42 18.72 -7.13
C LEU A 239 -1.41 19.35 -8.53
N SER A 240 -0.94 18.60 -9.52
CA SER A 240 -0.97 18.96 -10.93
C SER A 240 -1.84 17.97 -11.71
N LEU A 241 -2.95 18.47 -12.26
CA LEU A 241 -3.91 17.68 -13.02
C LEU A 241 -4.07 18.27 -14.42
N ILE A 242 -3.53 17.59 -15.43
CA ILE A 242 -3.53 18.05 -16.82
C ILE A 242 -4.43 17.13 -17.65
N ALA A 243 -5.47 17.68 -18.28
CA ALA A 243 -6.27 16.95 -19.27
C ALA A 243 -6.18 17.61 -20.65
N ASN A 244 -5.66 16.88 -21.66
CA ASN A 244 -5.39 17.44 -22.99
C ASN A 244 -6.65 17.66 -23.85
N LYS A 245 -7.83 17.22 -23.38
CA LYS A 245 -9.14 17.62 -23.93
C LYS A 245 -9.96 18.30 -22.83
N LYS A 246 -10.75 19.33 -23.19
CA LYS A 246 -11.55 20.31 -22.37
C LYS A 246 -12.38 19.77 -21.17
N LYS A 247 -11.87 18.85 -20.37
CA LYS A 247 -12.57 18.09 -19.34
C LYS A 247 -11.65 17.94 -18.11
N CYS A 248 -11.02 19.04 -17.66
CA CYS A 248 -10.07 18.97 -16.55
C CYS A 248 -10.73 18.69 -15.19
N LEU A 249 -11.98 19.12 -14.94
CA LEU A 249 -12.65 18.94 -13.64
C LEU A 249 -14.16 18.75 -13.78
N CYS A 250 -14.68 17.71 -13.12
CA CYS A 250 -16.10 17.58 -12.76
C CYS A 250 -16.19 17.45 -11.23
N SER A 251 -15.92 18.53 -10.48
CA SER A 251 -16.20 18.55 -9.03
C SER A 251 -16.42 19.96 -8.50
N LYS A 252 -17.30 20.09 -7.49
CA LYS A 252 -17.35 21.25 -6.61
C LYS A 252 -16.14 21.18 -5.68
N TRP A 253 -15.24 22.15 -5.81
CA TRP A 253 -13.99 22.23 -5.05
C TRP A 253 -14.24 23.04 -3.76
N ASN A 254 -13.99 22.45 -2.58
CA ASN A 254 -13.98 23.16 -1.29
C ASN A 254 -12.54 23.09 -0.73
N GLY A 255 -11.66 23.89 -1.31
CA GLY A 255 -10.24 24.01 -0.94
C GLY A 255 -9.67 25.29 -1.52
N THR A 256 -8.57 25.79 -0.97
CA THR A 256 -7.94 27.05 -1.38
C THR A 256 -7.10 26.89 -2.66
N SER A 257 -7.50 27.63 -3.71
CA SER A 257 -6.80 28.03 -4.95
C SER A 257 -5.88 27.03 -5.68
N ILE A 258 -6.19 26.81 -6.97
CA ILE A 258 -5.29 26.24 -7.99
C ILE A 258 -4.59 27.42 -8.69
N SER A 259 -3.26 27.38 -8.78
CA SER A 259 -2.46 28.23 -9.69
C SER A 259 -1.99 27.41 -10.89
#